data_AF-A0A6A2Z3K4-F1
#
_entry.id   AF-A0A6A2Z3K4-F1
#
_cell.length_a   1.000
_cell.length_b   1.000
_cell.length_c   1.000
_cell.angle_alpha   90.00
_cell.angle_beta   90.00
_cell.angle_gamma   90.00
#
_symmetry.space_group_name_H-M   'P 1'
#
loop_
_entity.id
_entity.type
_entity.pdbx_description
1 polymer ?
#
loop_
_entity_poly.entity_id
_entity_poly.type
_entity_poly.pdbx_seq_one_letter_code
_entity_poly.pdbx_strand_id
1 'polypeptide(L)' 'MDEYKATDGVNIAHSGKTSVTVFRYGEQSANHKRQIEEKWKIEDVDFNVWGLRKEDFLPPSDLQTS' A
#
# COMPACT_ATOMS: atom_id res chain seq x y z
N MET A 1 17.38 -3.76 -10.17
CA MET A 1 16.34 -3.63 -11.20
C MET A 1 15.73 -5.01 -11.30
N ASP A 2 14.43 -5.15 -11.04
CA ASP A 2 13.55 -6.27 -11.45
C ASP A 2 12.45 -6.47 -10.40
N GLU A 3 11.42 -5.63 -10.46
CA GLU A 3 10.20 -5.83 -9.68
C GLU A 3 8.95 -5.76 -10.54
N TYR A 4 9.04 -5.42 -11.83
CA TYR A 4 7.87 -5.48 -12.70
C TYR A 4 7.74 -6.85 -13.35
N LYS A 5 6.58 -7.47 -13.22
CA LYS A 5 6.21 -8.68 -13.97
C LYS A 5 4.91 -8.43 -14.72
N ALA A 6 4.78 -9.02 -15.89
CA ALA A 6 3.54 -8.97 -16.65
C ALA A 6 2.54 -9.98 -16.06
N THR A 7 1.37 -9.50 -15.67
CA THR A 7 0.19 -10.28 -15.27
C THR A 7 -0.95 -9.88 -16.21
N ASP A 8 -1.46 -10.84 -16.99
CA ASP A 8 -2.49 -10.62 -18.04
C ASP A 8 -2.21 -9.44 -18.98
N GLY A 9 -0.94 -9.28 -19.37
CA GLY A 9 -0.50 -8.21 -20.26
C GLY A 9 -0.34 -6.84 -19.59
N VAL A 10 -0.58 -6.74 -18.28
CA VAL A 10 -0.33 -5.55 -17.46
C VAL A 10 0.98 -5.72 -16.69
N ASN A 11 1.89 -4.74 -16.80
CA ASN A 11 3.13 -4.76 -16.02
C ASN A 11 2.90 -4.23 -14.60
N ILE A 12 3.19 -5.04 -13.59
CA ILE A 12 2.90 -4.77 -12.18
C ILE A 12 4.17 -4.85 -11.34
N ALA A 13 4.41 -3.83 -10.52
CA ALA A 13 5.47 -3.84 -9.52
C ALA A 13 5.14 -4.84 -8.40
N HIS A 14 6.01 -5.82 -8.17
CA HIS A 14 5.91 -6.89 -7.20
C HIS A 14 6.66 -6.61 -5.90
N SER A 15 7.34 -5.48 -5.81
CA SER A 15 7.90 -5.00 -4.56
C SER A 15 8.22 -3.52 -4.67
N GLY A 16 8.51 -2.93 -3.52
CA GLY A 16 8.85 -1.52 -3.44
C GLY A 16 9.13 -1.08 -2.01
N LYS A 17 9.26 0.23 -1.86
CA LYS A 17 9.57 0.87 -0.58
C LYS A 17 8.78 2.17 -0.45
N THR A 18 8.15 2.34 0.71
CA THR A 18 7.44 3.56 1.08
C THR A 18 8.21 4.24 2.21
N SER A 19 8.44 5.56 2.09
CA SER A 19 9.13 6.34 3.12
C SER A 19 8.28 7.55 3.50
N VAL A 20 8.01 7.71 4.79
CA VAL A 20 7.20 8.80 5.34
C VAL A 20 7.99 9.52 6.42
N THR A 21 7.93 10.85 6.42
CA THR A 21 8.49 11.68 7.48
C THR A 21 7.35 12.38 8.22
N VAL A 22 7.26 12.13 9.52
CA VAL A 22 6.25 12.73 10.41
C VAL A 22 6.88 13.90 11.16
N PHE A 23 6.25 15.07 11.08
CA PHE A 23 6.64 16.28 11.80
C PHE A 23 5.56 16.66 12.82
N ARG A 24 5.97 17.07 14.02
CA ARG A 24 5.07 17.67 15.02
C ARG A 24 5.46 19.14 15.24
N TYR A 25 4.47 20.04 15.17
CA TYR A 25 4.62 21.49 15.38
C TYR A 25 3.78 21.96 16.59
N GLY A 26 4.24 22.99 17.34
CA GLY A 26 3.64 23.51 18.59
C GLY A 26 4.66 24.05 19.62
N GLU A 27 4.19 24.82 20.63
CA GLU A 27 5.04 25.50 21.64
C GLU A 27 5.95 24.57 22.47
N GLN A 28 5.60 23.29 22.60
CA GLN A 28 6.43 22.26 23.26
C GLN A 28 7.09 21.28 22.28
N SER A 29 6.95 21.48 20.97
CA SER A 29 7.54 20.58 19.97
C SER A 29 8.92 21.09 19.54
N ALA A 30 9.90 20.97 20.42
CA ALA A 30 11.28 21.04 19.98
C ALA A 30 11.57 19.86 19.03
N ASN A 31 11.50 20.09 17.72
CA ASN A 31 12.12 19.26 16.67
C ASN A 31 11.80 17.75 16.69
N HIS A 32 10.56 17.35 17.01
CA HIS A 32 10.15 15.94 16.89
C HIS A 32 9.90 15.57 15.43
N LYS A 33 10.94 15.02 14.78
CA LYS A 33 10.90 14.43 13.44
C LYS A 33 11.11 12.93 13.55
N ARG A 34 10.21 12.14 12.95
CA ARG A 34 10.39 10.68 12.82
C ARG A 34 10.32 10.29 11.35
N GLN A 35 11.27 9.47 10.91
CA GLN A 35 11.19 8.79 9.62
C GLN A 35 10.68 7.37 9.83
N ILE A 36 9.79 6.94 8.94
CA ILE A 36 9.23 5.60 8.88
C ILE A 36 9.50 5.08 7.47
N GLU A 37 10.01 3.86 7.40
CA GLU A 37 10.32 3.20 6.15
C GLU A 37 9.69 1.81 6.14
N GLU A 38 8.96 1.50 5.08
CA GLU A 38 8.34 0.21 4.84
C GLU A 38 8.88 -0.36 3.52
N LYS A 39 9.22 -1.64 3.52
CA LYS A 39 9.51 -2.41 2.30
C LYS A 39 8.41 -3.43 2.12
N TRP A 40 7.85 -3.51 0.93
CA TRP A 40 6.74 -4.40 0.62
C TRP A 40 7.11 -5.31 -0.55
N LYS A 41 6.46 -6.48 -0.58
CA LYS A 41 6.55 -7.46 -1.65
C LYS A 41 5.17 -8.08 -1.86
N ILE A 42 4.81 -8.26 -3.12
CA ILE A 42 3.60 -8.96 -3.55
C ILE A 42 4.02 -10.37 -3.95
N GLU A 43 3.39 -11.36 -3.31
CA GLU A 43 3.66 -12.77 -3.59
C GLU A 43 2.92 -13.22 -4.84
N ASP A 44 1.62 -12.97 -4.91
CA ASP A 44 0.75 -13.35 -6.02
C ASP A 44 -0.14 -12.19 -6.50
N VAL A 45 -0.38 -12.16 -7.82
CA VAL A 45 -1.31 -11.23 -8.47
C VAL A 45 -2.10 -11.99 -9.51
N ASP A 46 -3.42 -11.83 -9.51
CA ASP A 46 -4.33 -12.47 -10.44
C ASP A 46 -5.52 -11.53 -10.75
N PHE A 47 -6.04 -11.59 -11.97
CA PHE A 47 -7.19 -10.81 -12.41
C PHE A 47 -8.35 -11.74 -12.76
N ASN A 48 -9.57 -11.27 -12.52
CA ASN A 48 -10.79 -12.02 -12.84
C ASN A 48 -10.82 -13.43 -12.20
N VAL A 49 -10.25 -13.55 -11.00
CA VAL A 49 -10.22 -14.79 -10.22
C VAL A 49 -11.63 -15.37 -10.11
N TRP A 50 -11.81 -16.58 -10.63
CA TRP A 50 -13.11 -17.21 -10.68
C TRP A 50 -13.65 -17.52 -9.29
N GLY A 51 -14.92 -17.20 -9.04
CA GLY A 51 -15.57 -17.41 -7.75
C GLY A 51 -15.34 -16.30 -6.72
N LEU A 52 -14.54 -15.27 -7.03
CA LEU A 52 -14.49 -14.03 -6.24
C LEU A 52 -15.51 -13.01 -6.76
N ARG A 53 -16.31 -12.47 -5.85
CA ARG A 53 -17.26 -11.39 -6.06
C ARG A 53 -16.84 -10.17 -5.25
N LYS A 54 -17.42 -9.01 -5.58
CA LYS A 54 -17.13 -7.76 -4.88
C LYS A 54 -17.44 -7.85 -3.37
N GLU A 55 -18.44 -8.63 -3.00
CA GLU A 55 -18.87 -8.83 -1.62
C GLU A 55 -17.87 -9.65 -0.78
N ASP A 56 -16.93 -10.35 -1.41
CA ASP A 56 -15.91 -11.13 -0.72
C ASP A 56 -14.74 -10.26 -0.22
N PHE A 57 -14.70 -8.98 -0.61
CA PHE A 57 -13.70 -8.00 -0.17
C PHE A 57 -14.25 -7.12 0.94
N LEU A 58 -13.55 -7.10 2.08
CA LEU A 58 -13.85 -6.14 3.13
C LEU A 58 -13.41 -4.74 2.68
N PRO A 59 -14.27 -3.71 2.79
CA PRO A 59 -13.83 -2.35 2.60
C PRO A 59 -12.76 -2.01 3.66
N PRO A 60 -11.86 -1.05 3.39
CA PRO A 60 -11.00 -0.50 4.42
C PRO A 60 -11.85 -0.08 5.63
N SER A 61 -11.37 -0.38 6.83
CA SER A 61 -12.13 -0.40 8.08
C SER A 61 -12.88 0.89 8.46
N ASP A 62 -12.70 2.00 7.73
CA ASP A 62 -13.15 3.34 8.12
C ASP A 62 -13.98 4.10 7.07
N LEU A 63 -14.35 3.49 5.94
CA LEU A 63 -15.18 4.20 4.94
C LEU A 63 -16.67 3.87 5.11
N GLN A 64 -17.35 4.63 5.99
CA GLN A 64 -18.80 4.78 5.85
C GLN A 64 -19.08 5.45 4.50
N THR A 65 -19.66 4.68 3.58
CA THR A 65 -20.17 5.22 2.33
C THR A 65 -21.44 5.97 2.66
N SER A 66 -21.39 7.30 2.64
CA SER A 66 -22.57 8.16 2.72
C SER A 66 -23.38 8.11 1.42
#